data_AF-A0A1I2NZJ0-F1
#
_entry.id   AF-A0A1I2NZJ0-F1
#
_cell.length_a   1.000
_cell.length_b   1.000
_cell.length_c   1.000
_cell.angle_alpha   90.00
_cell.angle_beta   90.00
_cell.angle_gamma   90.00
#
_symmetry.space_group_name_H-M   'P 1'
#
loop_
_entity.id
_entity.type
_entity.pdbx_description
1 polymer ?
#
loop_
_entity_poly.entity_id
_entity_poly.type
_entity_poly.pdbx_seq_one_letter_code
_entity_poly.pdbx_strand_id
1 'polypeptide(L)'
;MEPITIPYHLLLPTIISFLCFSVILLKKKKLFRNNRKKSFWITVTVLLLLYSLIVGAATYEYIYAQWNANRYDLDGDGFFAGDEITEAQEAAMLRLTSDVGRNFSVFVGLIFTAVLALPIYIW
;
A
#
# COMPACT_ATOMS: atom_id res chain seq x y z
N MET A 1 -15.05 18.63 8.97
CA MET A 1 -14.11 17.50 8.79
C MET A 1 -14.75 16.48 7.90
N GLU A 2 -14.22 16.33 6.68
CA GLU A 2 -14.70 15.28 5.79
C GLU A 2 -14.41 13.88 6.35
N PRO A 3 -15.32 12.91 6.19
CA PRO A 3 -15.07 11.55 6.60
C PRO A 3 -13.91 10.94 5.78
N ILE A 4 -13.03 10.20 6.45
CA ILE A 4 -11.93 9.49 5.78
C ILE A 4 -12.53 8.49 4.79
N THR A 5 -12.18 8.63 3.51
CA THR A 5 -12.59 7.72 2.46
C THR A 5 -11.61 6.56 2.42
N ILE A 6 -12.14 5.34 2.27
CA ILE A 6 -11.31 4.13 2.26
C ILE A 6 -10.95 3.81 0.80
N PRO A 7 -9.66 3.77 0.42
CA PRO A 7 -9.24 3.43 -0.94
C PRO A 7 -9.29 1.91 -1.13
N TYR A 8 -10.49 1.36 -1.38
CA TYR A 8 -10.69 -0.09 -1.48
C TYR A 8 -9.82 -0.75 -2.56
N HIS A 9 -9.51 -0.04 -3.65
CA HIS A 9 -8.63 -0.53 -4.72
C HIS A 9 -7.18 -0.73 -4.27
N LEU A 10 -6.74 -0.06 -3.20
CA LEU A 10 -5.40 -0.24 -2.59
C LEU A 10 -5.47 -1.18 -1.38
N LEU A 11 -6.52 -1.03 -0.56
CA LEU A 11 -6.70 -1.79 0.67
C LEU A 11 -6.91 -3.29 0.38
N LEU A 12 -7.76 -3.63 -0.58
CA LEU A 12 -8.07 -5.04 -0.89
C LEU A 12 -6.84 -5.82 -1.34
N PRO A 13 -6.03 -5.36 -2.33
CA PRO A 13 -4.79 -6.04 -2.70
C PRO A 13 -3.79 -6.16 -1.55
N THR A 14 -3.68 -5.14 -0.69
CA THR A 14 -2.80 -5.17 0.49
C THR A 14 -3.23 -6.26 1.46
N ILE A 15 -4.52 -6.34 1.81
CA ILE A 15 -5.04 -7.35 2.73
C ILE A 15 -4.91 -8.76 2.13
N ILE A 16 -5.29 -8.93 0.87
CA ILE A 16 -5.22 -10.24 0.19
C ILE A 16 -3.78 -10.74 0.15
N SER A 17 -2.82 -9.89 -0.23
CA SER A 17 -1.41 -10.27 -0.29
C SER A 17 -0.85 -10.63 1.09
N PHE A 18 -1.21 -9.86 2.13
CA PHE A 18 -0.79 -10.13 3.51
C PHE A 18 -1.39 -11.44 4.06
N LEU A 19 -2.67 -11.72 3.76
CA LEU A 19 -3.33 -12.98 4.15
C LEU A 19 -2.68 -14.18 3.45
N CYS A 20 -2.45 -14.09 2.14
CA CYS A 20 -1.77 -15.14 1.38
C CYS A 20 -0.36 -15.41 1.94
N PHE A 21 0.39 -14.35 2.21
CA PHE A 21 1.71 -14.43 2.86
C PHE A 21 1.62 -15.14 4.23
N SER A 22 0.66 -14.75 5.07
CA SER A 22 0.44 -15.34 6.40
C SER A 22 0.12 -16.84 6.32
N VAL A 23 -0.74 -17.24 5.37
CA VAL A 23 -1.06 -18.66 5.13
C VAL A 23 0.18 -19.47 4.75
N ILE A 24 1.04 -18.92 3.89
CA ILE A 24 2.29 -19.59 3.48
C ILE A 24 3.22 -19.78 4.69
N LEU A 25 3.36 -18.76 5.55
CA LEU A 25 4.16 -18.87 6.78
C LEU A 25 3.65 -19.94 7.73
N LEU A 26 2.33 -20.03 7.92
CA LEU A 26 1.70 -21.06 8.78
C LEU A 26 1.90 -22.48 8.22
N LYS A 27 1.90 -22.62 6.89
CA LYS A 27 2.06 -23.93 6.21
C LYS A 27 3.50 -24.21 5.77
N LYS A 28 4.48 -23.41 6.20
CA LYS A 28 5.89 -23.49 5.75
C LYS A 28 6.50 -24.88 5.81
N LYS A 29 6.24 -25.65 6.88
CA LYS A 29 6.76 -27.02 7.07
C LYS A 29 6.29 -27.97 5.96
N LYS A 30 5.05 -27.82 5.48
CA LYS A 30 4.46 -28.64 4.42
C LYS A 30 4.91 -28.16 3.03
N LEU A 31 4.96 -26.84 2.82
CA LEU A 31 5.27 -26.22 1.53
C LEU A 31 6.76 -26.31 1.16
N PHE A 32 7.66 -26.18 2.14
CA PHE A 32 9.11 -26.21 1.92
C PHE A 32 9.75 -27.60 2.02
N ARG A 33 8.95 -28.67 2.13
CA ARG A 33 9.46 -30.05 2.28
C ARG A 33 10.22 -30.56 1.06
N ASN A 34 9.78 -30.17 -0.14
CA ASN A 34 10.38 -30.62 -1.39
C ASN A 34 11.33 -29.54 -1.94
N ASN A 35 12.60 -29.88 -2.15
CA ASN A 35 13.64 -28.93 -2.58
C ASN A 35 13.29 -28.22 -3.90
N ARG A 36 12.66 -28.89 -4.87
CA ARG A 36 12.21 -28.23 -6.13
C ARG A 36 11.09 -27.23 -5.92
N LYS A 37 10.17 -27.48 -4.98
CA LYS A 37 9.04 -26.57 -4.69
C LYS A 37 9.44 -25.48 -3.69
N LYS A 38 10.54 -25.68 -2.97
CA LYS A 38 11.03 -24.77 -1.94
C LYS A 38 11.40 -23.41 -2.53
N SER A 39 12.24 -23.34 -3.56
CA SER A 39 12.62 -22.06 -4.19
C SER A 39 11.39 -21.32 -4.72
N PHE A 40 10.48 -22.02 -5.42
CA PHE A 40 9.20 -21.45 -5.86
C PHE A 40 8.41 -20.79 -4.72
N TRP A 41 8.19 -21.51 -3.61
CA TRP A 41 7.42 -20.95 -2.49
C TRP A 41 8.15 -19.81 -1.78
N ILE A 42 9.50 -19.81 -1.75
CA ILE A 42 10.28 -18.69 -1.22
C ILE A 42 10.10 -17.46 -2.12
N THR A 43 10.22 -17.61 -3.45
CA THR A 43 9.97 -16.54 -4.42
C THR A 43 8.58 -15.93 -4.23
N VAL A 44 7.54 -16.78 -4.15
CA VAL A 44 6.15 -16.31 -3.92
C VAL A 44 6.02 -15.58 -2.58
N THR A 45 6.69 -16.07 -1.53
CA THR A 45 6.67 -15.41 -0.21
C THR A 45 7.28 -14.01 -0.28
N VAL A 46 8.44 -13.87 -0.93
CA VAL A 46 9.12 -12.58 -1.08
C VAL A 46 8.31 -11.63 -1.96
N LEU A 47 7.76 -12.12 -3.07
CA LEU A 47 6.90 -11.33 -3.95
C LEU A 47 5.70 -10.78 -3.17
N LEU A 48 4.97 -11.63 -2.45
CA LEU A 48 3.79 -11.21 -1.68
C LEU A 48 4.15 -10.22 -0.57
N LEU A 49 5.27 -10.42 0.12
CA LEU A 49 5.72 -9.51 1.17
C LEU A 49 6.06 -8.13 0.60
N LEU A 50 6.91 -8.06 -0.44
CA LEU A 50 7.30 -6.80 -1.06
C LEU A 50 6.08 -6.10 -1.69
N TYR A 51 5.18 -6.86 -2.32
CA TYR A 51 3.96 -6.33 -2.91
C TYR A 51 3.05 -5.71 -1.86
N SER A 52 2.83 -6.42 -0.74
CA SER A 52 2.06 -5.92 0.39
C SER A 52 2.67 -4.64 0.99
N LEU A 53 4.01 -4.54 1.06
CA LEU A 53 4.69 -3.33 1.53
C LEU A 53 4.49 -2.14 0.58
N ILE A 54 4.61 -2.34 -0.74
CA ILE A 54 4.45 -1.25 -1.72
C ILE A 54 3.00 -0.73 -1.75
N VAL A 55 2.04 -1.63 -1.92
CA VAL A 55 0.62 -1.23 -2.01
C VAL A 55 0.08 -0.80 -0.64
N GLY A 56 0.58 -1.40 0.44
CA GLY A 56 0.28 -1.01 1.80
C GLY A 56 0.80 0.40 2.13
N ALA A 57 2.02 0.74 1.69
CA ALA A 57 2.54 2.11 1.81
C ALA A 57 1.66 3.12 1.06
N ALA A 58 1.24 2.79 -0.18
CA ALA A 58 0.33 3.65 -0.94
C ALA A 58 -1.04 3.81 -0.25
N THR A 59 -1.55 2.74 0.37
CA THR A 59 -2.80 2.77 1.16
C THR A 59 -2.65 3.68 2.38
N TYR A 60 -1.54 3.53 3.11
CA TYR A 60 -1.24 4.36 4.27
C TYR A 60 -1.09 5.84 3.89
N GLU A 61 -0.34 6.13 2.83
CA GLU A 61 -0.15 7.50 2.35
C GLU A 61 -1.47 8.16 1.93
N TYR A 62 -2.39 7.43 1.30
CA TYR A 62 -3.71 7.95 0.96
C TYR A 62 -4.48 8.38 2.22
N ILE A 63 -4.61 7.48 3.19
CA ILE A 63 -5.34 7.74 4.44
C ILE A 63 -4.66 8.87 5.22
N TYR A 64 -3.33 8.85 5.30
CA TYR A 64 -2.55 9.87 5.97
C TYR A 64 -2.69 11.25 5.31
N ALA A 65 -2.66 11.31 3.98
CA ALA A 65 -2.81 12.57 3.25
C ALA A 65 -4.19 13.21 3.52
N GLN A 66 -5.25 12.40 3.52
CA GLN A 66 -6.60 12.89 3.83
C GLN A 66 -6.70 13.33 5.30
N TRP A 67 -6.21 12.51 6.23
CA TRP A 67 -6.17 12.87 7.64
C TRP A 67 -5.38 14.17 7.90
N ASN A 68 -4.24 14.34 7.22
CA ASN A 68 -3.41 15.52 7.33
C ASN A 68 -4.08 16.77 6.73
N ALA A 69 -4.82 16.65 5.63
CA ALA A 69 -5.61 17.76 5.08
C ALA A 69 -6.75 18.16 6.02
N ASN A 70 -7.47 17.18 6.57
CA ASN A 70 -8.58 17.40 7.52
C ASN A 70 -8.15 18.11 8.82
N ARG A 71 -6.85 18.12 9.16
CA ARG A 71 -6.35 18.82 10.34
C ARG A 71 -6.47 20.35 10.23
N TYR A 72 -6.55 20.87 9.01
CA TYR A 72 -6.64 22.31 8.76
C TYR A 72 -8.07 22.84 8.67
N ASP A 73 -9.06 21.95 8.66
CA ASP A 73 -10.50 22.26 8.74
C ASP A 73 -10.85 22.41 10.24
N LEU A 74 -10.73 23.65 10.73
CA LEU A 74 -10.77 24.00 12.14
C LEU A 74 -12.22 24.10 12.65
N ASP A 75 -13.13 24.59 11.81
CA ASP A 75 -14.55 24.72 12.16
C ASP A 75 -15.38 23.46 11.85
N GLY A 76 -14.81 22.54 11.07
CA GLY A 76 -15.40 21.24 10.80
C GLY A 76 -16.43 21.27 9.68
N ASP A 77 -16.51 22.32 8.87
CA ASP A 77 -17.55 22.47 7.83
C ASP A 77 -17.23 21.75 6.50
N GLY A 78 -15.99 21.26 6.34
CA GLY A 78 -15.54 20.52 5.16
C GLY A 78 -15.04 21.41 4.01
N PHE A 79 -15.03 22.72 4.20
CA PHE A 79 -14.40 23.71 3.33
C PHE A 79 -13.17 24.30 4.03
N PHE A 80 -12.37 25.06 3.29
CA PHE A 80 -11.26 25.82 3.86
C PHE A 80 -11.51 27.29 3.59
N ALA A 81 -11.51 28.12 4.64
CA ALA A 81 -11.75 29.54 4.52
C ALA A 81 -10.90 30.38 5.49
N GLY A 82 -10.67 31.65 5.13
CA GLY A 82 -10.00 32.63 6.00
C GLY A 82 -8.65 32.14 6.51
N ASP A 83 -8.53 32.03 7.83
CA ASP A 83 -7.30 31.66 8.54
C ASP A 83 -6.90 30.18 8.36
N GLU A 84 -7.75 29.35 7.75
CA GLU A 84 -7.46 27.94 7.44
C GLU A 84 -6.58 27.79 6.19
N ILE A 85 -6.61 28.80 5.31
CA ILE A 85 -5.81 28.83 4.08
C ILE A 85 -4.39 29.26 4.44
N THR A 86 -3.52 28.27 4.57
CA THR A 86 -2.10 28.46 4.91
C THR A 86 -1.23 27.69 3.91
N GLU A 87 0.05 28.07 3.77
CA GLU A 87 0.99 27.32 2.92
C GLU A 87 1.06 25.83 3.27
N ALA A 88 0.93 25.51 4.57
CA ALA A 88 0.94 24.13 5.06
C ALA A 88 -0.33 23.36 4.65
N GLN A 89 -1.48 24.03 4.65
CA GLN A 89 -2.76 23.48 4.17
C GLN A 89 -2.71 23.26 2.66
N GLU A 90 -2.18 24.21 1.88
CA GLU A 90 -2.00 24.05 0.43
C GLU A 90 -1.08 22.87 0.10
N ALA A 91 0.04 22.73 0.81
CA ALA A 91 0.93 21.60 0.66
C ALA A 91 0.26 20.26 1.01
N ALA A 92 -0.60 20.24 2.02
CA ALA A 92 -1.41 19.07 2.37
C ALA A 92 -2.40 18.71 1.25
N MET A 93 -3.07 19.70 0.67
CA MET A 93 -3.98 19.51 -0.45
C MET A 93 -3.27 19.04 -1.73
N LEU A 94 -2.09 19.60 -2.03
CA LEU A 94 -1.26 19.12 -3.15
C LEU A 94 -0.87 17.65 -2.98
N ARG A 95 -0.52 17.24 -1.76
CA ARG A 95 -0.22 15.82 -1.47
C ARG A 95 -1.44 14.93 -1.59
N LEU A 96 -2.61 15.38 -1.14
CA LEU A 96 -3.88 14.65 -1.24
C LEU A 96 -4.30 14.47 -2.70
N THR A 97 -4.20 15.51 -3.53
CA THR A 97 -4.58 15.48 -4.94
C THR A 97 -3.57 14.76 -5.85
N SER A 98 -2.31 14.66 -5.44
CA SER A 98 -1.26 13.94 -6.17
C SER A 98 -1.42 12.40 -6.07
N ASP A 99 -2.43 11.86 -6.75
CA ASP A 99 -2.86 10.46 -6.61
C ASP A 99 -2.28 9.48 -7.65
N VAL A 100 -1.57 9.97 -8.68
CA VAL A 100 -1.11 9.13 -9.80
C VAL A 100 -0.27 7.95 -9.30
N GLY A 101 0.75 8.23 -8.47
CA GLY A 101 1.62 7.18 -7.93
C GLY A 101 0.87 6.17 -7.08
N ARG A 102 -0.04 6.64 -6.22
CA ARG A 102 -0.85 5.78 -5.35
C ARG A 102 -1.78 4.88 -6.16
N ASN A 103 -2.48 5.43 -7.15
CA ASN A 103 -3.42 4.67 -7.98
C ASN A 103 -2.73 3.61 -8.85
N PHE A 104 -1.57 3.93 -9.43
CA PHE A 104 -0.80 2.97 -10.24
C PHE A 104 0.04 1.99 -9.42
N SER A 105 0.18 2.20 -8.10
CA SER A 105 0.98 1.34 -7.21
C SER A 105 0.60 -0.14 -7.28
N VAL A 106 -0.68 -0.46 -7.51
CA VAL A 106 -1.17 -1.84 -7.65
C VAL A 106 -0.50 -2.56 -8.82
N PHE A 107 -0.37 -1.87 -9.97
CA PHE A 107 0.21 -2.43 -11.19
C PHE A 107 1.73 -2.35 -11.19
N VAL A 108 2.28 -1.16 -10.85
CA VAL A 108 3.73 -0.94 -10.82
C VAL A 108 4.37 -1.79 -9.73
N GLY A 109 3.74 -1.89 -8.56
CA GLY A 109 4.19 -2.75 -7.47
C GLY A 109 4.25 -4.21 -7.86
N LEU A 110 3.27 -4.72 -8.63
CA LEU A 110 3.30 -6.10 -9.10
C LEU A 110 4.48 -6.36 -10.04
N ILE A 111 4.72 -5.44 -11.00
CA ILE A 111 5.83 -5.56 -11.95
C ILE A 111 7.18 -5.47 -11.23
N PHE A 112 7.36 -4.48 -10.35
CA PHE A 112 8.61 -4.29 -9.61
C PHE A 112 8.94 -5.49 -8.74
N THR A 113 7.95 -6.01 -8.01
CA THR A 113 8.16 -7.14 -7.10
C THR A 113 8.42 -8.43 -7.85
N ALA A 114 7.80 -8.64 -9.01
CA ALA A 114 8.14 -9.75 -9.89
C ALA A 114 9.61 -9.68 -10.32
N VAL A 115 10.07 -8.53 -10.80
CA VAL A 115 11.48 -8.32 -11.21
C VAL A 115 12.44 -8.57 -10.04
N LEU A 116 12.13 -8.05 -8.85
CA LEU A 116 12.96 -8.26 -7.66
C LEU A 116 12.97 -9.71 -7.16
N ALA A 117 11.90 -10.47 -7.39
CA ALA A 117 11.81 -11.86 -6.95
C ALA A 117 12.44 -12.86 -7.93
N LEU A 118 12.66 -12.48 -9.20
CA LEU A 118 13.23 -13.36 -10.23
C LEU A 118 14.59 -13.99 -9.85
N PRO A 119 15.58 -13.24 -9.31
CA PRO A 119 16.87 -13.83 -8.94
C PRO A 119 16.75 -14.94 -7.90
N ILE A 120 15.78 -14.84 -6.99
CA ILE A 120 15.51 -15.82 -5.93
C ILE A 120 14.96 -17.13 -6.50
N TYR A 121 14.23 -17.06 -7.61
CA TYR A 121 13.68 -18.24 -8.26
C TYR A 121 14.75 -19.03 -9.02
N ILE A 122 15.74 -18.34 -9.59
CA ILE A 122 16.81 -18.93 -10.41
C ILE A 122 17.87 -19.62 -9.53
N TRP A 123 17.94 -19.26 -8.25
CA TRP A 123 18.89 -19.77 -7.27
C TRP A 123 18.35 -20.97 -6.47
#